data_AF-A0A672IEW1-F1
#
_entry.id   AF-A0A672IEW1-F1
#
_cell.length_a   1.000
_cell.length_b   1.000
_cell.length_c   1.000
_cell.angle_alpha   90.00
_cell.angle_beta   90.00
_cell.angle_gamma   90.00
#
_symmetry.space_group_name_H-M   'P 1'
#
loop_
_entity.id
_entity.type
_entity.pdbx_description
1 polymer ?
#
loop_
_entity_poly.entity_id
_entity_poly.type
_entity_poly.pdbx_seq_one_letter_code
_entity_poly.pdbx_strand_id
1 'polypeptide(L)'
;MDVEKRTSSWSVEEVLGWAQEQFPDHMNLLQKAIIKHAISGRALLRLKAHHLESLGVDDEDQQQEILQDILLLRVQEEISELSDICSGEMTSCWPDWLNS
;
A
#
# COMPACT_ATOMS: atom_id res chain seq x y z
N MET A 1 -16.82 -6.59 9.26
CA MET A 1 -15.92 -6.08 8.21
C MET A 1 -14.54 -6.17 8.82
N ASP A 2 -13.73 -7.11 8.37
CA ASP A 2 -12.33 -7.13 8.76
C ASP A 2 -11.76 -5.76 8.39
N VAL A 3 -11.24 -5.04 9.37
CA VAL A 3 -10.49 -3.81 9.10
C VAL A 3 -9.26 -4.29 8.35
N GLU A 4 -9.28 -4.20 7.02
CA GLU A 4 -8.12 -4.49 6.21
C GLU A 4 -6.98 -3.63 6.72
N LYS A 5 -5.89 -4.30 7.09
CA LYS A 5 -4.72 -3.67 7.66
C LYS A 5 -4.18 -2.65 6.64
N ARG A 6 -4.01 -1.39 7.08
CA ARG A 6 -3.44 -0.30 6.27
C ARG A 6 -2.16 -0.75 5.56
N THR A 7 -2.03 -0.45 4.27
CA THR A 7 -0.82 -0.74 3.49
C THR A 7 0.40 -0.13 4.15
N SER A 8 0.28 1.09 4.70
CA SER A 8 1.37 1.75 5.42
C SER A 8 1.86 1.01 6.68
N SER A 9 1.11 0.02 7.16
CA SER A 9 1.46 -0.81 8.33
C SER A 9 1.92 -2.22 7.97
N TRP A 10 2.01 -2.55 6.67
CA TRP A 10 2.44 -3.88 6.24
C TRP A 10 3.91 -4.16 6.54
N SER A 11 4.18 -5.36 7.04
CA SER A 11 5.52 -5.94 7.17
C SER A 11 6.05 -6.36 5.79
N VAL A 12 7.31 -6.77 5.76
CA VAL A 12 7.93 -7.27 4.52
C VAL A 12 7.24 -8.57 4.06
N GLU A 13 6.80 -9.41 4.99
CA GLU A 13 6.07 -10.65 4.70
C GLU A 13 4.68 -10.38 4.10
N GLU A 14 3.97 -9.37 4.61
CA GLU A 14 2.66 -8.99 4.06
C GLU A 14 2.79 -8.39 2.66
N VAL A 15 3.82 -7.55 2.43
CA VAL A 15 4.16 -7.05 1.09
C VAL A 15 4.51 -8.20 0.15
N LEU A 16 5.23 -9.21 0.63
CA LEU A 16 5.57 -10.40 -0.14
C LEU A 16 4.32 -11.20 -0.51
N GLY A 17 3.39 -11.38 0.43
CA GLY A 17 2.11 -12.05 0.18
C GLY A 17 1.29 -11.33 -0.89
N TRP A 18 1.15 -10.00 -0.76
CA TRP A 18 0.48 -9.18 -1.76
C TRP A 18 1.12 -9.32 -3.14
N ALA A 19 2.46 -9.21 -3.23
CA ALA A 19 3.17 -9.33 -4.50
C ALA A 19 2.99 -10.72 -5.15
N GLN A 20 2.88 -11.77 -4.34
CA GLN A 20 2.65 -13.14 -4.82
C GLN A 20 1.26 -13.32 -5.43
N GLU A 21 0.25 -12.65 -4.89
CA GLU A 21 -1.11 -12.69 -5.39
C GLU A 21 -1.27 -11.85 -6.68
N GLN A 22 -0.65 -10.67 -6.74
CA GLN A 22 -0.79 -9.77 -7.89
C GLN A 22 0.10 -10.17 -9.07
N PHE A 23 1.32 -10.66 -8.82
CA PHE A 23 2.31 -10.90 -9.88
C PHE A 23 2.91 -12.31 -9.84
N PRO A 24 2.10 -13.37 -10.02
CA PRO A 24 2.57 -14.76 -9.92
C PRO A 24 3.70 -15.07 -10.93
N ASP A 25 3.63 -14.51 -12.14
CA ASP A 25 4.60 -14.77 -13.21
C ASP A 25 5.96 -14.09 -12.96
N HIS A 26 5.97 -13.00 -12.19
CA HIS A 26 7.15 -12.17 -11.92
C HIS A 26 7.66 -12.31 -10.49
N MET A 27 7.08 -13.24 -9.73
CA MET A 27 7.29 -13.34 -8.29
C MET A 27 8.74 -13.61 -7.91
N ASN A 28 9.45 -14.42 -8.69
CA ASN A 28 10.85 -14.75 -8.41
C ASN A 28 11.77 -13.53 -8.38
N LEU A 29 11.47 -12.51 -9.19
CA LEU A 29 12.27 -11.29 -9.26
C LEU A 29 11.84 -10.31 -8.16
N LEU A 30 10.53 -10.05 -8.04
CA LEU A 30 9.97 -9.18 -7.02
C LEU A 30 10.26 -9.67 -5.60
N GLN A 31 10.16 -10.98 -5.35
CA GLN A 31 10.53 -11.59 -4.07
C GLN A 31 11.97 -11.27 -3.66
N LYS A 32 12.92 -11.48 -4.59
CA LYS A 32 14.34 -11.20 -4.31
C LYS A 32 14.56 -9.74 -3.98
N ALA A 33 13.93 -8.85 -4.76
CA ALA A 33 13.96 -7.42 -4.55
C ALA A 33 13.37 -7.01 -3.20
N ILE A 34 12.16 -7.48 -2.87
CA ILE A 34 11.44 -7.18 -1.62
C ILE A 34 12.24 -7.65 -0.41
N ILE A 35 12.74 -8.89 -0.42
CA ILE A 35 13.53 -9.46 0.68
C ILE A 35 14.87 -8.72 0.82
N LYS A 36 15.59 -8.52 -0.29
CA LYS A 36 16.92 -7.88 -0.29
C LYS A 36 16.87 -6.45 0.24
N HIS A 37 15.84 -5.70 -0.13
CA HIS A 37 15.69 -4.29 0.25
C HIS A 37 14.78 -4.10 1.47
N ALA A 38 14.30 -5.18 2.09
CA ALA A 38 13.36 -5.16 3.20
C ALA A 38 12.19 -4.19 2.95
N ILE A 39 11.55 -4.33 1.79
CA ILE A 39 10.48 -3.42 1.34
C ILE A 39 9.25 -3.62 2.24
N SER A 40 9.07 -2.73 3.21
CA SER A 40 7.84 -2.62 4.02
C SER A 40 6.73 -1.91 3.25
N GLY A 41 5.50 -1.96 3.75
CA GLY A 41 4.36 -1.32 3.07
C GLY A 41 4.53 0.19 2.83
N ARG A 42 5.19 0.91 3.76
CA ARG A 42 5.54 2.34 3.54
C ARG A 42 6.53 2.52 2.40
N ALA A 43 7.48 1.60 2.24
CA ALA A 43 8.44 1.65 1.15
C ALA A 43 7.77 1.32 -0.19
N LEU A 44 6.88 0.31 -0.20
CA LEU A 44 6.07 -0.08 -1.35
C LEU A 44 5.28 1.12 -1.90
N LEU A 45 4.56 1.84 -1.03
CA LEU A 45 3.79 3.04 -1.40
C LEU A 45 4.66 4.17 -1.96
N ARG A 46 6.00 4.13 -1.81
CA ARG A 46 6.93 5.16 -2.32
C ARG A 46 7.69 4.74 -3.58
N LEU A 47 7.49 3.51 -4.06
CA LEU A 47 8.16 3.03 -5.26
C LEU A 47 7.76 3.83 -6.50
N LYS A 48 8.69 3.89 -7.44
CA LYS A 48 8.62 4.61 -8.72
C LYS A 48 9.35 3.76 -9.76
N ALA A 49 9.19 4.06 -11.04
CA ALA A 49 9.84 3.34 -12.14
C ALA A 49 11.34 3.08 -11.89
N HIS A 50 12.12 4.13 -11.60
CA HIS A 50 13.56 3.99 -11.32
C HIS A 50 13.91 3.10 -10.11
N HIS A 51 12.99 2.96 -9.14
CA HIS A 51 13.19 2.01 -8.05
C HIS A 51 12.98 0.58 -8.55
N LEU A 52 11.99 0.33 -9.42
CA LEU A 52 11.73 -0.97 -10.01
C LEU A 52 12.88 -1.41 -10.93
N GLU A 53 13.45 -0.50 -11.73
CA GLU A 53 14.69 -0.74 -12.49
C GLU A 53 15.84 -1.16 -11.57
N SER A 54 16.03 -0.45 -10.45
CA SER A 54 17.07 -0.79 -9.46
C SER A 54 16.83 -2.14 -8.76
N LEU A 55 15.59 -2.63 -8.79
CA LEU A 55 15.18 -3.93 -8.27
C LEU A 55 15.28 -5.04 -9.34
N GLY A 56 15.64 -4.69 -10.58
CA GLY A 56 15.83 -5.61 -11.71
C GLY A 56 14.59 -5.79 -12.59
N VAL A 57 13.54 -4.99 -12.40
CA VAL A 57 12.37 -4.97 -13.30
C VAL A 57 12.70 -4.01 -14.44
N ASP A 58 13.30 -4.52 -15.53
CA ASP A 58 13.77 -3.69 -16.65
C ASP A 58 12.71 -3.47 -17.73
N ASP A 59 11.67 -4.30 -17.77
CA ASP A 59 10.60 -4.23 -18.77
C ASP A 59 9.60 -3.11 -18.44
N GLU A 60 9.40 -2.18 -19.38
CA GLU A 60 8.56 -0.98 -19.16
C GLU A 60 7.08 -1.33 -18.97
N ASP A 61 6.55 -2.30 -19.74
CA ASP A 61 5.15 -2.73 -19.62
C ASP A 61 4.91 -3.35 -18.24
N GLN A 62 5.83 -4.20 -17.79
CA GLN A 62 5.81 -4.80 -16.47
C GLN A 62 5.94 -3.76 -15.34
N GLN A 63 6.85 -2.78 -15.49
CA GLN A 63 6.95 -1.69 -14.53
C GLN A 63 5.63 -0.92 -14.44
N GLN A 64 4.99 -0.66 -15.58
CA GLN A 64 3.74 0.07 -15.63
C GLN A 64 2.59 -0.71 -14.98
N GLU A 65 2.53 -2.03 -15.16
CA GLU A 65 1.58 -2.91 -14.47
C GLU A 65 1.75 -2.81 -12.95
N ILE A 66 2.97 -3.01 -12.45
CA ILE A 66 3.27 -2.94 -11.01
C ILE A 66 2.96 -1.55 -10.43
N LEU A 67 3.30 -0.48 -11.16
CA LEU A 67 3.03 0.89 -10.71
C LEU A 67 1.53 1.21 -10.67
N GLN A 68 0.70 0.60 -11.53
CA GLN A 68 -0.75 0.74 -11.49
C GLN A 68 -1.33 0.11 -10.22
N ASP A 69 -0.88 -1.08 -9.82
CA ASP A 69 -1.37 -1.71 -8.59
C ASP A 69 -0.88 -0.97 -7.33
N ILE A 70 0.35 -0.45 -7.35
CA ILE A 70 0.84 0.43 -6.28
C ILE A 70 0.01 1.73 -6.22
N LEU A 71 -0.44 2.26 -7.36
CA LEU A 71 -1.34 3.41 -7.38
C LEU A 71 -2.69 3.08 -6.73
N LEU A 72 -3.24 1.89 -6.98
CA LEU A 72 -4.46 1.43 -6.34
C LEU A 72 -4.30 1.36 -4.81
N LEU A 73 -3.21 0.78 -4.32
CA LEU A 73 -2.91 0.75 -2.88
C LEU A 73 -2.80 2.15 -2.26
N ARG A 74 -2.20 3.12 -2.98
CA ARG A 74 -2.16 4.52 -2.53
C ARG A 74 -3.54 5.11 -2.42
N VAL A 75 -4.38 4.94 -3.46
CA VAL A 75 -5.75 5.46 -3.45
C VAL A 75 -6.57 4.86 -2.31
N GLN A 76 -6.43 3.55 -2.06
CA GLN A 76 -7.07 2.88 -0.93
C GLN A 76 -6.59 3.44 0.41
N GLU A 77 -5.28 3.64 0.57
CA GLU A 77 -4.70 4.23 1.79
C GLU A 77 -5.25 5.63 2.05
N GLU A 78 -5.33 6.48 1.01
CA GLU A 78 -5.89 7.84 1.10
C GLU A 78 -7.39 7.81 1.43
N ILE A 79 -8.17 6.92 0.81
CA ILE A 79 -9.61 6.76 1.12
C ILE A 79 -9.78 6.35 2.59
N SER A 80 -9.00 5.40 3.09
CA SER A 80 -9.03 5.01 4.50
C SER A 80 -8.61 6.16 5.41
N GLU A 81 -7.59 6.95 5.04
CA GLU A 81 -7.15 8.13 5.81
C GLU A 81 -8.24 9.18 5.90
N LEU A 82 -8.84 9.54 4.78
CA LEU A 82 -9.95 10.48 4.74
C LEU A 82 -11.18 9.96 5.49
N SER A 83 -11.49 8.66 5.37
CA SER A 83 -12.59 8.03 6.11
C SER A 83 -12.37 8.12 7.62
N ASP A 84 -11.15 7.85 8.10
CA ASP A 84 -10.82 7.93 9.52
C ASP A 84 -10.90 9.37 10.04
N ILE A 85 -10.40 10.35 9.26
CA ILE A 85 -10.52 11.78 9.59
C ILE A 85 -11.99 12.19 9.68
N CYS A 86 -12.79 11.89 8.66
CA CYS A 86 -14.22 12.22 8.62
C CYS A 86 -15.03 11.51 9.72
N SER A 87 -14.66 10.28 10.08
CA SER A 87 -15.32 9.51 11.15
C SER A 87 -14.90 9.98 12.54
N GLY A 88 -13.69 10.55 12.69
CA GLY A 88 -13.14 11.07 13.93
C GLY A 88 -13.70 12.44 14.37
N GLU A 89 -14.41 13.16 13.50
CA GLU A 89 -14.95 14.50 13.80
C GLU A 89 -16.39 14.50 14.35
N MET A 90 -17.10 13.37 14.34
CA MET A 90 -18.53 13.37 14.68
C MET A 90 -18.85 13.13 16.16
N THR A 91 -17.86 12.82 17.01
CA THR A 91 -18.08 12.52 18.44
C THR A 91 -17.45 13.52 19.42
N SER A 92 -16.65 14.48 18.95
CA SER A 92 -15.90 15.40 19.84
C SER A 92 -16.28 16.87 19.72
N CYS A 93 -17.19 17.25 18.82
CA CYS A 93 -17.53 18.66 18.54
C CYS A 93 -18.99 19.03 18.79
N TRP A 94 -19.76 18.18 19.48
CA TRP A 94 -21.12 18.56 19.90
C TRP A 94 -21.03 19.19 21.29
N PRO A 95 -21.37 20.48 21.45
CA PRO A 95 -21.40 21.09 22.77
C PRO A 95 -22.50 20.42 23.62
N ASP A 96 -22.22 20.25 24.93
CA ASP A 96 -23.01 19.47 25.89
C ASP A 96 -24.52 19.83 25.98
N TRP A 97 -24.93 20.97 25.44
CA TRP A 97 -26.33 21.42 25.44
C TRP A 97 -27.21 20.75 24.38
N LEU A 98 -26.66 20.02 23.41
CA LEU A 98 -27.43 19.30 22.39
C LEU A 98 -27.94 17.91 22.83
N ASN A 99 -27.55 17.44 24.03
CA ASN A 99 -28.00 16.19 24.64
C ASN A 99 -28.97 16.40 25.82
N SER A 100 -29.59 17.58 25.95
CA SER A 100 -30.61 17.88 26.97
C SER A 100 -31.95 18.27 26.34
#